data_AF-A0A9Q6N4J1-F1
#
_entry.id   AF-A0A9Q6N4J1-F1
#
_cell.length_a   1.000
_cell.length_b   1.000
_cell.length_c   1.000
_cell.angle_alpha   90.00
_cell.angle_beta   90.00
_cell.angle_gamma   90.00
#
_symmetry.space_group_name_H-M   'P 1'
#
loop_
_entity.id
_entity.type
_entity.pdbx_description
1 polymer ?
#
loop_
_entity_poly.entity_id
_entity_poly.type
_entity_poly.pdbx_seq_one_letter_code
_entity_poly.pdbx_strand_id
1 'polypeptide(L)'
;MKPSLSRYALAVFASAAFLFPSLSAVASPVPAGNVQSVPPQDAPCCGALTPNAQKILAVLDHADVEHLWLNHHHVNWETGKPDRPDTYSGPGNHTHCSAFAAAVGARLGVYMLRPPQHSQIFLASAQTRWFDSSEGRQSGWIRVSDAWHAQQLANKGMLVVVAYESPDQHRPGHIAVVRPSRISLARLRADGPDITQAGSRNMTIGHAAAAFSGHRGAWPDGVKFFAHALPQ
;
A
#
# COMPACT_ATOMS: atom_id res chain seq x y z
N MET A 1 79.28 16.85 35.75
CA MET A 1 79.20 16.08 37.01
C MET A 1 79.00 14.61 36.69
N LYS A 2 79.96 13.77 37.07
CA LYS A 2 79.90 12.29 37.24
C LYS A 2 79.36 11.99 38.66
N PRO A 3 78.89 10.78 39.07
CA PRO A 3 79.49 9.44 38.83
C PRO A 3 78.48 8.33 38.39
N SER A 4 78.87 7.29 37.63
CA SER A 4 79.56 6.01 38.00
C SER A 4 78.69 5.09 38.89
N LEU A 5 78.39 3.83 38.52
CA LEU A 5 79.30 2.68 38.63
C LEU A 5 78.79 1.42 37.90
N SER A 6 79.77 0.60 37.50
CA SER A 6 79.75 -0.74 36.90
C SER A 6 79.19 -1.84 37.83
N ARG A 7 78.69 -2.95 37.27
CA ARG A 7 79.08 -4.33 37.68
C ARG A 7 78.51 -5.45 36.78
N TYR A 8 79.39 -6.44 36.57
CA TYR A 8 79.24 -7.77 35.97
C TYR A 8 78.12 -8.62 36.58
N ALA A 9 77.56 -9.56 35.79
CA ALA A 9 77.42 -10.98 36.18
C ALA A 9 76.99 -11.87 35.01
N LEU A 10 77.79 -12.91 34.75
CA LEU A 10 77.42 -14.13 34.03
C LEU A 10 76.40 -14.92 34.89
N ALA A 11 75.39 -15.53 34.27
CA ALA A 11 74.66 -16.65 34.89
C ALA A 11 74.23 -17.67 33.82
N VAL A 12 74.61 -18.92 34.09
CA VAL A 12 74.37 -20.16 33.34
C VAL A 12 73.06 -20.81 33.83
N PHE A 13 72.61 -21.87 33.14
CA PHE A 13 71.62 -22.90 33.51
C PHE A 13 70.17 -22.60 33.08
N ALA A 14 69.35 -23.55 32.64
CA ALA A 14 69.49 -24.96 32.31
C ALA A 14 68.25 -25.35 31.46
N SER A 15 68.41 -26.29 30.53
CA SER A 15 67.29 -26.87 29.78
C SER A 15 66.40 -27.70 30.72
N ALA A 16 65.12 -27.34 30.81
CA ALA A 16 64.08 -28.17 31.39
C ALA A 16 63.13 -28.62 30.26
N ALA A 17 63.15 -29.91 29.97
CA ALA A 17 62.21 -30.55 29.06
C ALA A 17 60.82 -30.58 29.70
N PHE A 18 59.83 -29.95 29.06
CA PHE A 18 58.43 -30.07 29.43
C PHE A 18 57.74 -31.12 28.56
N LEU A 19 57.26 -32.17 29.21
CA LEU A 19 56.35 -33.17 28.67
C LEU A 19 54.99 -32.50 28.38
N PHE A 20 54.58 -32.47 27.12
CA PHE A 20 53.24 -32.04 26.72
C PHE A 20 52.24 -33.19 26.93
N PRO A 21 51.15 -32.99 27.68
CA PRO A 21 50.04 -33.93 27.67
C PRO A 21 49.22 -33.75 26.39
N SER A 22 48.99 -34.85 25.68
CA SER A 22 48.11 -34.94 24.53
C SER A 22 46.66 -34.68 24.96
N LEU A 23 46.15 -33.49 24.64
CA LEU A 23 44.73 -33.15 24.73
C LEU A 23 43.99 -33.79 23.55
N SER A 24 43.30 -34.89 23.80
CA SER A 24 42.29 -35.43 22.89
C SER A 24 41.09 -34.48 22.87
N ALA A 25 40.98 -33.69 21.79
CA ALA A 25 39.82 -32.85 21.54
C ALA A 25 38.62 -33.72 21.18
N VAL A 26 37.63 -33.79 22.08
CA VAL A 26 36.32 -34.36 21.79
C VAL A 26 35.53 -33.30 21.03
N ALA A 27 35.42 -33.44 19.71
CA ALA A 27 34.57 -32.57 18.90
C ALA A 27 33.10 -32.94 19.13
N SER A 28 32.38 -32.16 19.93
CA SER A 28 30.92 -32.24 19.99
C SER A 28 30.31 -31.71 18.69
N PRO A 29 29.38 -32.44 18.04
CA PRO A 29 28.69 -31.93 16.87
C PRO A 29 27.79 -30.76 17.27
N VAL A 30 28.03 -29.60 16.67
CA VAL A 30 27.14 -28.45 16.76
C VAL A 30 25.84 -28.83 16.05
N PRO A 31 24.66 -28.75 16.72
CA PRO A 31 23.40 -29.03 16.05
C PRO A 31 23.22 -28.02 14.92
N ALA A 32 22.96 -28.53 13.70
CA ALA A 32 22.64 -27.71 12.55
C ALA A 32 21.38 -26.89 12.87
N GLY A 33 21.57 -25.61 13.18
CA GLY A 33 20.47 -24.67 13.38
C GLY A 33 19.66 -24.59 12.09
N ASN A 34 18.34 -24.69 12.24
CA ASN A 34 17.38 -24.47 11.16
C ASN A 34 17.66 -23.11 10.52
N VAL A 35 18.30 -23.09 9.36
CA VAL A 35 18.40 -21.89 8.53
C VAL A 35 17.00 -21.62 8.01
N GLN A 36 16.27 -20.74 8.67
CA GLN A 36 15.01 -20.24 8.14
C GLN A 36 15.32 -19.56 6.80
N SER A 37 14.89 -20.21 5.72
CA SER A 37 15.05 -19.68 4.36
C SER A 37 14.37 -18.32 4.28
N VAL A 38 15.14 -17.29 3.89
CA VAL A 38 14.58 -15.98 3.56
C VAL A 38 13.54 -16.19 2.46
N PRO A 39 12.29 -15.72 2.62
CA PRO A 39 11.30 -15.85 1.56
C PRO A 39 11.84 -15.23 0.27
N PRO A 40 11.56 -15.83 -0.91
CA PRO A 40 11.92 -15.22 -2.18
C PRO A 40 11.46 -13.76 -2.23
N GLN A 41 12.26 -12.86 -2.81
CA GLN A 41 11.89 -11.44 -2.91
C GLN A 41 10.57 -11.22 -3.67
N ASP A 42 10.18 -12.19 -4.50
CA ASP A 42 8.94 -12.21 -5.26
C ASP A 42 7.79 -12.95 -4.56
N ALA A 43 8.00 -13.40 -3.31
CA ALA A 43 6.94 -14.02 -2.54
C ALA A 43 5.80 -13.01 -2.29
N PRO A 44 4.52 -13.42 -2.47
CA PRO A 44 3.38 -12.58 -2.14
C PRO A 44 3.46 -12.05 -0.72
N CYS A 45 3.23 -10.74 -0.54
CA CYS A 45 3.14 -10.15 0.78
C CYS A 45 1.71 -10.19 1.33
N CYS A 46 1.57 -9.65 2.54
CA CYS A 46 0.31 -9.04 2.97
C CYS A 46 -0.85 -10.04 3.20
N GLY A 47 -0.54 -11.33 3.31
CA GLY A 47 -1.48 -12.39 3.66
C GLY A 47 -2.28 -12.94 2.47
N ALA A 48 -2.98 -14.05 2.71
CA ALA A 48 -3.79 -14.70 1.70
C ALA A 48 -5.05 -13.90 1.34
N LEU A 49 -5.55 -14.10 0.12
CA LEU A 49 -6.84 -13.55 -0.32
C LEU A 49 -7.99 -14.36 0.30
N THR A 50 -8.77 -13.72 1.15
CA THR A 50 -9.95 -14.36 1.78
C THR A 50 -11.12 -14.49 0.79
N PRO A 51 -12.16 -15.29 1.10
CA PRO A 51 -13.38 -15.30 0.31
C PRO A 51 -14.04 -13.93 0.15
N ASN A 52 -13.97 -13.06 1.17
CA ASN A 52 -14.48 -11.70 1.05
C ASN A 52 -13.62 -10.83 0.12
N ALA A 53 -12.30 -11.01 0.09
CA ALA A 53 -11.45 -10.36 -0.90
C ALA A 53 -11.81 -10.80 -2.34
N GLN A 54 -12.17 -12.07 -2.54
CA GLN A 54 -12.66 -12.55 -3.84
C GLN A 54 -13.99 -11.90 -4.25
N LYS A 55 -14.90 -11.62 -3.30
CA LYS A 55 -16.12 -10.84 -3.59
C LYS A 55 -15.80 -9.43 -4.07
N ILE A 56 -14.84 -8.75 -3.43
CA ILE A 56 -14.40 -7.41 -3.85
C ILE A 56 -13.78 -7.48 -5.24
N LEU A 57 -12.91 -8.45 -5.51
CA LEU A 57 -12.33 -8.66 -6.84
C LEU A 57 -13.40 -8.86 -7.90
N ALA A 58 -14.41 -9.71 -7.64
CA ALA A 58 -15.52 -9.90 -8.55
C ALA A 58 -16.25 -8.57 -8.85
N VAL A 59 -16.53 -7.74 -7.83
CA VAL A 59 -17.15 -6.42 -8.04
C VAL A 59 -16.28 -5.49 -8.87
N LEU A 60 -14.96 -5.47 -8.64
CA LEU A 60 -14.02 -4.65 -9.40
C LEU A 60 -13.92 -5.10 -10.86
N ASP A 61 -13.86 -6.41 -11.10
CA ASP A 61 -13.73 -6.99 -12.44
C ASP A 61 -15.02 -6.84 -13.23
N HIS A 62 -16.18 -7.05 -12.59
CA HIS A 62 -17.49 -6.79 -13.21
C HIS A 62 -17.79 -5.30 -13.39
N ALA A 63 -17.02 -4.41 -12.78
CA ALA A 63 -17.20 -2.98 -13.00
C ALA A 63 -16.77 -2.54 -14.40
N ASP A 64 -15.94 -3.33 -15.09
CA ASP A 64 -15.49 -3.03 -16.46
C ASP A 64 -14.93 -1.60 -16.62
N VAL A 65 -14.12 -1.19 -15.65
CA VAL A 65 -13.66 0.20 -15.52
C VAL A 65 -12.85 0.67 -16.73
N GLU A 66 -12.23 -0.23 -17.49
CA GLU A 66 -11.47 0.14 -18.68
C GLU A 66 -12.36 0.60 -19.85
N HIS A 67 -13.64 0.26 -19.84
CA HIS A 67 -14.61 0.65 -20.87
C HIS A 67 -15.73 1.58 -20.35
N LEU A 68 -15.84 1.74 -19.03
CA LEU A 68 -16.83 2.58 -18.35
C LEU A 68 -16.15 3.70 -17.56
N TRP A 69 -16.90 4.71 -17.12
CA TRP A 69 -16.33 5.94 -16.50
C TRP A 69 -15.23 6.56 -17.37
N LEU A 70 -15.52 6.70 -18.67
CA LEU A 70 -14.57 7.26 -19.62
C LEU A 70 -14.31 8.73 -19.33
N ASN A 71 -13.04 9.10 -19.26
CA ASN A 71 -12.62 10.50 -19.22
C ASN A 71 -13.10 11.23 -20.49
N HIS A 72 -13.42 12.52 -20.37
CA HIS A 72 -14.02 13.35 -21.43
C HIS A 72 -15.50 13.06 -21.75
N HIS A 73 -16.16 12.16 -21.02
CA HIS A 73 -17.60 11.92 -21.12
C HIS A 73 -18.28 12.22 -19.79
N HIS A 74 -19.47 12.82 -19.83
CA HIS A 74 -20.34 12.84 -18.65
C HIS A 74 -21.00 11.47 -18.49
N VAL A 75 -20.94 10.92 -17.28
CA VAL A 75 -21.40 9.56 -17.01
C VAL A 75 -22.39 9.51 -15.85
N ASN A 76 -23.26 8.51 -15.90
CA ASN A 76 -24.01 8.10 -14.73
C ASN A 76 -23.01 7.52 -13.69
N TRP A 77 -22.90 8.16 -12.52
CA TRP A 77 -21.86 7.84 -11.55
C TRP A 77 -21.87 6.38 -11.07
N GLU A 78 -23.04 5.75 -11.00
CA GLU A 78 -23.25 4.41 -10.45
C GLU A 78 -22.91 3.31 -11.46
N THR A 79 -23.18 3.56 -12.75
CA THR A 79 -22.98 2.59 -13.82
C THR A 79 -21.73 2.85 -14.65
N GLY A 80 -21.22 4.08 -14.66
CA GLY A 80 -20.11 4.52 -15.51
C GLY A 80 -20.48 4.72 -16.98
N LYS A 81 -21.74 4.50 -17.36
CA LYS A 81 -22.19 4.67 -18.75
C LYS A 81 -22.35 6.15 -19.07
N PRO A 82 -21.90 6.61 -20.26
CA PRO A 82 -22.26 7.94 -20.74
C PRO A 82 -23.78 8.13 -20.76
N ASP A 83 -24.26 9.23 -20.23
CA ASP A 83 -25.69 9.59 -20.18
C ASP A 83 -25.97 10.96 -20.83
N ARG A 84 -24.97 11.53 -21.51
CA ARG A 84 -25.04 12.73 -22.33
C ARG A 84 -24.42 12.47 -23.70
N PRO A 85 -24.74 13.28 -24.73
CA PRO A 85 -24.07 13.20 -26.03
C PRO A 85 -22.57 13.48 -25.93
N ASP A 86 -21.77 12.92 -26.83
CA ASP A 86 -20.30 13.12 -26.85
C ASP A 86 -19.87 14.58 -27.04
N THR A 87 -20.76 15.42 -27.58
CA THR A 87 -20.54 16.87 -27.73
C THR A 87 -20.79 17.65 -26.44
N TYR A 88 -21.14 16.98 -25.33
CA TYR A 88 -21.40 17.64 -24.05
C TYR A 88 -20.13 18.19 -23.42
N SER A 89 -20.07 19.51 -23.29
CA SER A 89 -18.94 20.26 -22.71
C SER A 89 -19.24 20.84 -21.33
N GLY A 90 -20.32 20.40 -20.67
CA GLY A 90 -20.68 20.89 -19.35
C GLY A 90 -19.89 20.20 -18.21
N PRO A 91 -20.14 20.58 -16.95
CA PRO A 91 -19.42 20.04 -15.80
C PRO A 91 -19.56 18.52 -15.67
N GLY A 92 -18.57 17.87 -15.04
CA GLY A 92 -18.64 16.43 -14.76
C GLY A 92 -18.32 15.54 -15.97
N ASN A 93 -17.65 16.07 -17.00
CA ASN A 93 -17.16 15.29 -18.14
C ASN A 93 -15.66 14.97 -18.05
N HIS A 94 -14.98 15.23 -16.93
CA HIS A 94 -13.55 14.93 -16.77
C HIS A 94 -13.34 13.51 -16.20
N THR A 95 -12.26 13.27 -15.46
CA THR A 95 -11.98 11.99 -14.81
C THR A 95 -12.98 11.69 -13.69
N HIS A 96 -13.22 10.40 -13.41
CA HIS A 96 -14.34 9.96 -12.57
C HIS A 96 -13.93 9.17 -11.33
N CYS A 97 -12.69 9.34 -10.87
CA CYS A 97 -12.06 8.46 -9.88
C CYS A 97 -12.90 8.29 -8.59
N SER A 98 -13.45 9.38 -8.06
CA SER A 98 -14.33 9.40 -6.89
C SER A 98 -15.73 8.85 -7.14
N ALA A 99 -16.27 9.03 -8.34
CA ALA A 99 -17.55 8.44 -8.73
C ALA A 99 -17.44 6.91 -8.84
N PHE A 100 -16.36 6.43 -9.44
CA PHE A 100 -16.05 5.00 -9.52
C PHE A 100 -15.86 4.38 -8.13
N ALA A 101 -15.04 4.99 -7.25
CA ALA A 101 -14.87 4.50 -5.89
C ALA A 101 -16.21 4.43 -5.14
N ALA A 102 -17.07 5.44 -5.30
CA ALA A 102 -18.41 5.46 -4.73
C ALA A 102 -19.33 4.37 -5.30
N ALA A 103 -19.25 4.07 -6.60
CA ALA A 103 -20.02 3.01 -7.23
C ALA A 103 -19.59 1.63 -6.74
N VAL A 104 -18.29 1.39 -6.58
CA VAL A 104 -17.76 0.16 -5.96
C VAL A 104 -18.26 0.04 -4.52
N GLY A 105 -18.19 1.12 -3.74
CA GLY A 105 -18.77 1.15 -2.39
C GLY A 105 -20.25 0.80 -2.39
N ALA A 106 -21.05 1.42 -3.27
CA ALA A 106 -22.48 1.16 -3.39
C ALA A 106 -22.79 -0.33 -3.68
N ARG A 107 -22.06 -0.95 -4.61
CA ARG A 107 -22.20 -2.37 -4.96
C ARG A 107 -21.83 -3.31 -3.82
N LEU A 108 -20.94 -2.86 -2.94
CA LEU A 108 -20.50 -3.59 -1.75
C LEU A 108 -21.34 -3.26 -0.49
N GLY A 109 -22.38 -2.43 -0.61
CA GLY A 109 -23.18 -1.97 0.53
C GLY A 109 -22.44 -1.04 1.49
N VAL A 110 -21.30 -0.46 1.06
CA VAL A 110 -20.49 0.47 1.84
C VAL A 110 -20.75 1.90 1.38
N TYR A 111 -21.22 2.74 2.30
CA TYR A 111 -21.44 4.15 1.98
C TYR A 111 -20.13 4.95 1.99
N MET A 112 -19.99 5.83 1.00
CA MET A 112 -19.07 6.96 1.00
C MET A 112 -19.75 8.12 0.29
N LEU A 113 -19.27 9.36 0.50
CA LEU A 113 -19.85 10.53 -0.16
C LEU A 113 -19.96 10.32 -1.67
N ARG A 114 -21.14 10.61 -2.22
CA ARG A 114 -21.48 10.33 -3.62
C ARG A 114 -22.69 11.15 -4.08
N PRO A 115 -22.90 11.30 -5.40
CA PRO A 115 -24.13 11.88 -5.93
C PRO A 115 -25.37 11.03 -5.63
N PRO A 116 -26.57 11.64 -5.62
CA PRO A 116 -26.82 13.08 -5.78
C PRO A 116 -26.58 13.91 -4.51
N GLN A 117 -26.37 13.27 -3.35
CA GLN A 117 -26.23 13.99 -2.07
C GLN A 117 -24.97 14.86 -2.00
N HIS A 118 -23.95 14.55 -2.80
CA HIS A 118 -22.75 15.36 -2.96
C HIS A 118 -22.38 15.54 -4.44
N SER A 119 -21.95 16.74 -4.81
CA SER A 119 -21.46 17.04 -6.16
C SER A 119 -20.27 16.15 -6.54
N GLN A 120 -20.18 15.76 -7.81
CA GLN A 120 -19.02 15.06 -8.37
C GLN A 120 -17.78 15.97 -8.46
N ILE A 121 -17.97 17.28 -8.54
CA ILE A 121 -16.87 18.25 -8.62
C ILE A 121 -16.09 18.23 -7.30
N PHE A 122 -14.78 18.02 -7.37
CA PHE A 122 -13.85 17.91 -6.23
C PHE A 122 -14.21 16.82 -5.21
N LEU A 123 -15.00 15.82 -5.62
CA LEU A 123 -15.52 14.78 -4.73
C LEU A 123 -14.42 13.95 -4.06
N ALA A 124 -13.30 13.66 -4.74
CA ALA A 124 -12.19 12.92 -4.14
C ALA A 124 -11.62 13.60 -2.88
N SER A 125 -11.43 14.92 -2.92
CA SER A 125 -10.99 15.69 -1.75
C SER A 125 -12.06 15.70 -0.65
N ALA A 126 -13.34 15.82 -1.02
CA ALA A 126 -14.45 15.76 -0.08
C ALA A 126 -14.58 14.39 0.61
N GLN A 127 -14.47 13.30 -0.15
CA GLN A 127 -14.43 11.93 0.35
C GLN A 127 -13.27 11.75 1.34
N THR A 128 -12.06 12.21 0.98
CA THR A 128 -10.87 12.12 1.85
C THR A 128 -11.10 12.79 3.20
N ARG A 129 -11.66 14.01 3.23
CA ARG A 129 -12.02 14.70 4.47
C ARG A 129 -13.10 13.98 5.26
N TRP A 130 -14.11 13.47 4.58
CA TRP A 130 -15.23 12.79 5.22
C TRP A 130 -14.81 11.48 5.89
N PHE A 131 -13.91 10.70 5.28
CA PHE A 131 -13.37 9.50 5.94
C PHE A 131 -12.65 9.83 7.26
N ASP A 132 -11.97 10.98 7.33
CA ASP A 132 -11.31 11.51 8.53
C ASP A 132 -12.27 12.23 9.50
N SER A 133 -13.56 12.40 9.17
CA SER A 133 -14.52 13.10 10.02
C SER A 133 -15.17 12.19 11.06
N SER A 134 -15.94 12.77 11.99
CA SER A 134 -16.78 12.02 12.93
C SER A 134 -17.77 11.13 12.19
N GLU A 135 -18.40 11.65 11.14
CA GLU A 135 -19.44 10.98 10.37
C GLU A 135 -18.87 9.79 9.59
N GLY A 136 -17.71 9.95 8.93
CA GLY A 136 -17.06 8.84 8.23
C GLY A 136 -16.66 7.72 9.18
N ARG A 137 -16.09 8.06 10.33
CA ARG A 137 -15.74 7.07 11.37
C ARG A 137 -16.96 6.36 11.95
N GLN A 138 -18.02 7.10 12.27
CA GLN A 138 -19.29 6.52 12.75
C GLN A 138 -19.95 5.64 11.68
N SER A 139 -19.72 5.95 10.40
CA SER A 139 -20.19 5.12 9.29
C SER A 139 -19.37 3.85 9.11
N GLY A 140 -18.24 3.68 9.81
CA GLY A 140 -17.42 2.46 9.80
C GLY A 140 -16.06 2.59 9.11
N TRP A 141 -15.70 3.77 8.60
CA TRP A 141 -14.38 3.99 7.98
C TRP A 141 -13.29 4.15 9.03
N ILE A 142 -12.17 3.47 8.81
CA ILE A 142 -10.97 3.59 9.64
C ILE A 142 -9.80 4.10 8.81
N ARG A 143 -8.96 4.92 9.42
CA ARG A 143 -7.69 5.33 8.82
C ARG A 143 -6.67 4.20 8.95
N VAL A 144 -5.94 3.94 7.88
CA VAL A 144 -4.92 2.91 7.79
C VAL A 144 -3.54 3.57 7.73
N SER A 145 -2.57 3.02 8.44
CA SER A 145 -1.27 3.65 8.68
C SER A 145 -0.42 3.78 7.42
N ASP A 146 -0.42 2.76 6.56
CA ASP A 146 0.50 2.66 5.44
C ASP A 146 -0.01 1.69 4.36
N ALA A 147 0.72 1.67 3.24
CA ALA A 147 0.44 0.83 2.07
C ALA A 147 0.42 -0.68 2.39
N TRP A 148 1.24 -1.15 3.33
CA TRP A 148 1.30 -2.57 3.68
C TRP A 148 0.07 -3.00 4.45
N HIS A 149 -0.35 -2.22 5.44
CA HIS A 149 -1.60 -2.46 6.15
C HIS A 149 -2.82 -2.29 5.23
N ALA A 150 -2.79 -1.34 4.30
CA ALA A 150 -3.85 -1.16 3.31
C ALA A 150 -4.02 -2.40 2.42
N GLN A 151 -2.92 -2.90 1.85
CA GLN A 151 -2.94 -4.13 1.05
C GLN A 151 -3.38 -5.34 1.89
N GLN A 152 -2.91 -5.44 3.13
CA GLN A 152 -3.31 -6.53 4.03
C GLN A 152 -4.82 -6.52 4.31
N LEU A 153 -5.41 -5.35 4.57
CA LEU A 153 -6.84 -5.22 4.83
C LEU A 153 -7.67 -5.51 3.58
N ALA A 154 -7.21 -5.09 2.40
CA ALA A 154 -7.82 -5.46 1.13
C ALA A 154 -7.81 -6.98 0.92
N ASN A 155 -6.65 -7.64 1.17
CA ASN A 155 -6.51 -9.09 1.09
C ASN A 155 -7.38 -9.84 2.11
N LYS A 156 -7.65 -9.22 3.27
CA LYS A 156 -8.60 -9.72 4.27
C LYS A 156 -10.06 -9.53 3.89
N GLY A 157 -10.36 -8.76 2.84
CA GLY A 157 -11.71 -8.54 2.32
C GLY A 157 -12.41 -7.32 2.92
N MET A 158 -11.66 -6.30 3.31
CA MET A 158 -12.20 -4.96 3.55
C MET A 158 -12.17 -4.15 2.25
N LEU A 159 -13.14 -3.25 2.06
CA LEU A 159 -13.03 -2.22 1.02
C LEU A 159 -11.98 -1.22 1.48
N VAL A 160 -10.93 -1.04 0.69
CA VAL A 160 -9.83 -0.12 1.01
C VAL A 160 -9.66 0.87 -0.13
N VAL A 161 -9.46 2.14 0.21
CA VAL A 161 -9.16 3.21 -0.75
C VAL A 161 -7.84 3.89 -0.40
N VAL A 162 -7.13 4.32 -1.43
CA VAL A 162 -6.03 5.28 -1.33
C VAL A 162 -6.55 6.60 -1.87
N ALA A 163 -6.39 7.68 -1.11
CA ALA A 163 -7.00 8.96 -1.42
C ALA A 163 -6.02 10.12 -1.17
N TYR A 164 -6.08 11.12 -2.05
CA TYR A 164 -5.33 12.36 -1.97
C TYR A 164 -6.30 13.53 -1.94
N GLU A 165 -6.20 14.33 -0.87
CA GLU A 165 -6.84 15.63 -0.80
C GLU A 165 -5.88 16.67 -1.36
N SER A 166 -6.32 17.40 -2.39
CA SER A 166 -5.54 18.53 -2.88
C SER A 166 -5.43 19.63 -1.81
N PRO A 167 -4.22 20.14 -1.50
CA PRO A 167 -4.04 21.27 -0.59
C PRO A 167 -4.59 22.57 -1.17
N ASP A 168 -4.70 22.65 -2.50
CA ASP A 168 -5.39 23.73 -3.21
C ASP A 168 -6.86 23.36 -3.42
N GLN A 169 -7.76 24.15 -2.85
CA GLN A 169 -9.22 23.93 -2.88
C GLN A 169 -9.83 24.08 -4.28
N HIS A 170 -9.10 24.68 -5.22
CA HIS A 170 -9.52 24.84 -6.61
C HIS A 170 -9.00 23.72 -7.53
N ARG A 171 -8.25 22.77 -6.97
CA ARG A 171 -7.70 21.63 -7.71
C ARG A 171 -8.31 20.31 -7.24
N PRO A 172 -8.53 19.36 -8.16
CA PRO A 172 -9.08 18.06 -7.78
C PRO A 172 -8.06 17.23 -7.00
N GLY A 173 -8.56 16.54 -5.98
CA GLY A 173 -7.88 15.39 -5.39
C GLY A 173 -7.95 14.16 -6.30
N HIS A 174 -7.54 13.01 -5.78
CA HIS A 174 -7.65 11.72 -6.47
C HIS A 174 -7.94 10.60 -5.48
N ILE A 175 -8.62 9.55 -5.93
CA ILE A 175 -8.93 8.39 -5.12
C ILE A 175 -8.96 7.14 -5.99
N ALA A 176 -8.42 6.04 -5.49
CA ALA A 176 -8.46 4.74 -6.15
C ALA A 176 -8.82 3.66 -5.14
N VAL A 177 -9.44 2.57 -5.61
CA VAL A 177 -9.73 1.41 -4.76
C VAL A 177 -8.48 0.53 -4.73
N VAL A 178 -8.01 0.20 -3.53
CA VAL A 178 -6.93 -0.78 -3.35
C VAL A 178 -7.48 -2.15 -3.70
N ARG A 179 -6.87 -2.78 -4.71
CA ARG A 179 -7.27 -4.07 -5.25
C ARG A 179 -6.64 -5.18 -4.40
N PRO A 180 -7.42 -6.16 -3.89
CA PRO A 180 -6.84 -7.33 -3.27
C PRO A 180 -5.89 -8.05 -4.25
N SER A 181 -4.68 -8.40 -3.82
CA SER A 181 -3.70 -9.00 -4.72
C SER A 181 -2.62 -9.81 -4.02
N ARG A 182 -1.80 -10.49 -4.82
CA ARG A 182 -0.61 -11.23 -4.38
C ARG A 182 0.67 -10.44 -4.64
N ILE A 183 0.61 -9.10 -4.64
CA ILE A 183 1.78 -8.22 -4.84
C ILE A 183 2.93 -8.63 -3.90
N SER A 184 4.16 -8.61 -4.42
CA SER A 184 5.33 -8.88 -3.59
C SER A 184 5.66 -7.68 -2.70
N LEU A 185 6.39 -7.91 -1.60
CA LEU A 185 6.81 -6.81 -0.72
C LEU A 185 7.73 -5.81 -1.45
N ALA A 186 8.55 -6.30 -2.37
CA ALA A 186 9.41 -5.45 -3.19
C ALA A 186 8.60 -4.51 -4.10
N ARG A 187 7.60 -5.05 -4.82
CA ARG A 187 6.71 -4.24 -5.67
C ARG A 187 5.88 -3.26 -4.84
N LEU A 188 5.33 -3.70 -3.72
CA LEU A 188 4.56 -2.84 -2.82
C LEU A 188 5.39 -1.63 -2.34
N ARG A 189 6.67 -1.84 -2.01
CA ARG A 189 7.58 -0.77 -1.58
C ARG A 189 7.94 0.20 -2.71
N ALA A 190 8.13 -0.32 -3.92
CA ALA A 190 8.48 0.50 -5.08
C ALA A 190 7.29 1.33 -5.58
N ASP A 191 6.12 0.71 -5.66
CA ASP A 191 5.01 1.19 -6.47
C ASP A 191 3.74 1.51 -5.67
N GLY A 192 3.70 1.12 -4.40
CA GLY A 192 2.47 1.10 -3.61
C GLY A 192 1.60 -0.12 -3.89
N PRO A 193 0.39 -0.17 -3.29
CA PRO A 193 -0.51 -1.30 -3.46
C PRO A 193 -1.05 -1.37 -4.88
N ASP A 194 -1.54 -2.55 -5.27
CA ASP A 194 -2.32 -2.69 -6.49
C ASP A 194 -3.64 -1.95 -6.34
N ILE A 195 -4.11 -1.32 -7.41
CA ILE A 195 -5.32 -0.50 -7.42
C ILE A 195 -6.17 -0.78 -8.66
N THR A 196 -7.46 -0.45 -8.53
CA THR A 196 -8.40 -0.29 -9.64
C THR A 196 -8.90 1.15 -9.64
N GLN A 197 -8.94 1.81 -10.80
CA GLN A 197 -9.34 3.22 -10.88
C GLN A 197 -10.04 3.65 -12.18
N ALA A 198 -10.75 4.77 -12.11
CA ALA A 198 -11.25 5.55 -13.24
C ALA A 198 -10.63 6.98 -13.26
N GLY A 199 -9.36 7.12 -13.66
CA GLY A 199 -8.65 8.40 -13.66
C GLY A 199 -8.48 9.01 -15.05
N SER A 200 -7.33 9.67 -15.26
CA SER A 200 -6.90 10.09 -16.60
C SER A 200 -6.69 8.89 -17.53
N ARG A 201 -6.29 7.76 -16.93
CA ARG A 201 -6.29 6.44 -17.54
C ARG A 201 -7.02 5.49 -16.60
N ASN A 202 -8.02 4.79 -17.12
CA ASN A 202 -8.69 3.74 -16.38
C ASN A 202 -7.79 2.51 -16.33
N MET A 203 -7.80 1.83 -15.19
CA MET A 203 -6.97 0.66 -14.94
C MET A 203 -7.76 -0.33 -14.11
N THR A 204 -8.01 -1.52 -14.67
CA THR A 204 -8.54 -2.65 -13.88
C THR A 204 -7.49 -3.11 -12.88
N ILE A 205 -6.23 -3.13 -13.31
CA ILE A 205 -5.05 -3.42 -12.48
C ILE A 205 -3.98 -2.37 -12.78
N GLY A 206 -3.62 -1.59 -11.76
CA GLY A 206 -2.49 -0.67 -11.78
C GLY A 206 -1.86 -0.60 -10.39
N HIS A 207 -1.00 0.39 -10.16
CA HIS A 207 -0.39 0.63 -8.85
C HIS A 207 -0.52 2.10 -8.44
N ALA A 208 -0.49 2.35 -7.12
CA ALA A 208 -0.74 3.67 -6.57
C ALA A 208 0.27 4.73 -7.07
N ALA A 209 1.56 4.43 -7.16
CA ALA A 209 2.55 5.40 -7.65
C ALA A 209 2.21 5.96 -9.04
N ALA A 210 1.77 5.09 -9.97
CA ALA A 210 1.32 5.53 -11.29
C ALA A 210 0.02 6.33 -11.21
N ALA A 211 -0.94 5.86 -10.41
CA ALA A 211 -2.25 6.49 -10.24
C ALA A 211 -2.16 7.96 -9.79
N PHE A 212 -1.23 8.25 -8.88
CA PHE A 212 -1.09 9.57 -8.27
C PHE A 212 0.03 10.43 -8.90
N SER A 213 0.74 9.93 -9.92
CA SER A 213 1.86 10.62 -10.57
C SER A 213 1.51 12.01 -11.13
N GLY A 214 0.25 12.22 -11.55
CA GLY A 214 -0.26 13.50 -12.04
C GLY A 214 -0.53 14.55 -10.95
N HIS A 215 -0.50 14.17 -9.67
CA HIS A 215 -0.78 15.04 -8.54
C HIS A 215 0.51 15.35 -7.77
N ARG A 216 1.08 16.54 -8.01
CA ARG A 216 2.28 17.00 -7.30
C ARG A 216 2.06 16.95 -5.78
N GLY A 217 2.94 16.25 -5.08
CA GLY A 217 2.89 16.09 -3.62
C GLY A 217 1.96 14.97 -3.12
N ALA A 218 1.28 14.25 -4.01
CA ALA A 218 0.41 13.15 -3.59
C ALA A 218 1.20 11.89 -3.19
N TRP A 219 2.00 11.33 -4.09
CA TRP A 219 2.69 10.07 -3.81
C TRP A 219 4.14 10.26 -3.35
N PRO A 220 4.62 9.50 -2.32
CA PRO A 220 3.83 8.65 -1.42
C PRO A 220 3.26 9.41 -0.21
N ASP A 221 3.81 10.58 0.15
CA ASP A 221 3.61 11.16 1.48
C ASP A 221 2.28 11.92 1.65
N GLY A 222 1.66 12.33 0.55
CA GLY A 222 0.40 13.09 0.55
C GLY A 222 -0.85 12.21 0.52
N VAL A 223 -0.74 10.92 0.21
CA VAL A 223 -1.90 10.02 0.20
C VAL A 223 -2.25 9.54 1.60
N LYS A 224 -3.52 9.20 1.78
CA LYS A 224 -4.07 8.56 2.98
C LYS A 224 -4.77 7.27 2.57
N PHE A 225 -4.74 6.28 3.45
CA PHE A 225 -5.44 5.02 3.25
C PHE A 225 -6.63 4.92 4.21
N PHE A 226 -7.76 4.43 3.71
CA PHE A 226 -8.96 4.20 4.51
C PHE A 226 -9.55 2.84 4.20
N ALA A 227 -10.06 2.16 5.23
CA ALA A 227 -10.66 0.84 5.11
C ALA A 227 -12.06 0.81 5.73
N HIS A 228 -12.91 -0.06 5.20
CA HIS A 228 -14.25 -0.31 5.70
C HIS A 228 -14.56 -1.81 5.61
N ALA A 229 -15.12 -2.39 6.68
CA ALA A 229 -15.55 -3.78 6.66
C ALA A 229 -16.79 -3.93 5.77
N LEU A 230 -16.92 -5.02 5.03
CA LEU A 230 -18.16 -5.26 4.29
C LEU A 230 -19.31 -5.50 5.29
N PRO A 231 -20.53 -5.02 5.00
CA PRO A 231 -21.72 -5.45 5.74
C PRO A 231 -21.83 -6.98 5.71
N GLN A 232 -22.36 -7.56 6.80
CA GLN A 232 -22.63 -8.99 6.87
C GLN A 232 -23.89 -9.37 6.11
#